data_AF-A0AAU5E4W5-F1
#
_entry.id   AF-A0AAU5E4W5-F1
#
_cell.length_a   1.000
_cell.length_b   1.000
_cell.length_c   1.000
_cell.angle_alpha   90.00
_cell.angle_beta   90.00
_cell.angle_gamma   90.00
#
_symmetry.space_group_name_H-M   'P 1'
#
loop_
_entity.id
_entity.type
_entity.pdbx_description
1 polymer ?
#
loop_
_entity_poly.entity_id
_entity_poly.type
_entity_poly.pdbx_seq_one_letter_code
_entity_poly.pdbx_strand_id
1 'polypeptide(L)'
;MSAFTHPYFVHALLAGTGIALAAGLVGYFLVLRAQVFTGDALSHVAFTGALAALALGYDLRLGLFAATVLFAVVLGALGRRSRADDVAIGSLFSWILGLGVFFLTLYTTSRNTGNGTAGVSVLFGSIFGLSGGQAELAAVVAVVICLAVLVVARPLLFASVDEAVATARQVPVRALGFVFLILVGACAAEASQAVGSLLLLGLLAAPAGAAGRLTDRPYHALALSAGLAVAEMWAGLALSYYVPQLPPSFAIMAVATTVYAVALIAVRRPHARPGLAEA
;
A
#
# COMPACT_ATOMS: atom_id res chain seq x y z
N MET A 1 -14.24 -13.08 -27.48
CA MET A 1 -14.26 -13.90 -26.24
C MET A 1 -14.20 -12.93 -25.07
N SER A 2 -15.28 -12.81 -24.30
CA SER A 2 -15.43 -11.80 -23.23
C SER A 2 -14.51 -12.11 -22.05
N ALA A 3 -13.76 -11.10 -21.57
CA ALA A 3 -12.84 -11.24 -20.43
C ALA A 3 -13.50 -11.84 -19.16
N PHE A 4 -14.81 -11.66 -19.02
CA PHE A 4 -15.63 -12.19 -17.92
C PHE A 4 -15.86 -13.71 -17.93
N THR A 5 -15.46 -14.42 -19.00
CA THR A 5 -15.62 -15.87 -19.08
C THR A 5 -14.46 -16.61 -18.39
N HIS A 6 -13.34 -15.92 -18.13
CA HIS A 6 -12.17 -16.52 -17.50
C HIS A 6 -12.22 -16.35 -15.96
N PRO A 7 -12.25 -17.44 -15.18
CA PRO A 7 -12.38 -17.36 -13.72
C PRO A 7 -11.21 -16.63 -13.07
N TYR A 8 -9.99 -16.74 -13.61
CA TYR A 8 -8.83 -16.01 -13.10
C TYR A 8 -8.98 -14.48 -13.21
N PHE A 9 -9.64 -13.99 -14.27
CA PHE A 9 -9.84 -12.56 -14.49
C PHE A 9 -10.91 -12.01 -13.55
N VAL A 10 -11.99 -12.77 -13.32
CA VAL A 10 -13.03 -12.42 -12.36
C VAL A 10 -12.47 -12.37 -10.93
N HIS A 11 -11.65 -13.36 -10.55
CA HIS A 11 -10.97 -13.37 -9.26
C HIS A 11 -10.03 -12.17 -9.09
N ALA A 12 -9.25 -11.85 -10.12
CA ALA A 12 -8.35 -10.70 -10.12
C ALA A 12 -9.12 -9.38 -10.00
N LEU A 13 -10.26 -9.25 -10.67
CA LEU A 13 -11.11 -8.05 -10.56
C LEU A 13 -11.75 -7.93 -9.17
N LEU A 14 -12.25 -9.04 -8.62
CA LEU A 14 -12.88 -9.08 -7.30
C LEU A 14 -11.88 -8.76 -6.18
N ALA A 15 -10.72 -9.43 -6.15
CA ALA A 15 -9.67 -9.10 -5.18
C ALA A 15 -9.08 -7.71 -5.43
N GLY A 16 -8.82 -7.37 -6.70
CA GLY A 16 -8.23 -6.09 -7.10
C GLY A 16 -9.09 -4.88 -6.73
N THR A 17 -10.41 -4.94 -6.90
CA THR A 17 -11.31 -3.85 -6.46
C THR A 17 -11.17 -3.56 -4.97
N GLY A 18 -11.26 -4.59 -4.12
CA GLY A 18 -11.13 -4.42 -2.68
C GLY A 18 -9.77 -3.85 -2.30
N ILE A 19 -8.69 -4.42 -2.85
CA ILE A 19 -7.32 -4.01 -2.58
C ILE A 19 -7.08 -2.57 -3.04
N ALA A 20 -7.53 -2.19 -4.23
CA ALA A 20 -7.40 -0.83 -4.76
C ALA A 20 -8.19 0.19 -3.94
N LEU A 21 -9.40 -0.16 -3.49
CA LEU A 21 -10.18 0.68 -2.57
C LEU A 21 -9.42 0.91 -1.25
N ALA A 22 -8.94 -0.17 -0.62
CA ALA A 22 -8.18 -0.08 0.61
C ALA A 22 -6.91 0.76 0.42
N ALA A 23 -6.17 0.52 -0.68
CA ALA A 23 -4.97 1.25 -1.02
C ALA A 23 -5.25 2.75 -1.25
N GLY A 24 -6.30 3.12 -1.97
CA GLY A 24 -6.66 4.53 -2.17
C GLY A 24 -7.07 5.22 -0.87
N LEU A 25 -7.90 4.57 -0.04
CA LEU A 25 -8.32 5.13 1.24
C LEU A 25 -7.14 5.33 2.20
N VAL A 26 -6.32 4.29 2.39
CA VAL A 26 -5.13 4.34 3.26
C VAL A 26 -4.08 5.29 2.69
N GLY A 27 -3.86 5.24 1.37
CA GLY A 27 -2.93 6.08 0.62
C GLY A 27 -3.21 7.56 0.78
N TYR A 28 -4.48 7.97 0.77
CA TYR A 28 -4.87 9.36 1.03
C TYR A 28 -4.35 9.86 2.39
N PHE A 29 -4.53 9.07 3.44
CA PHE A 29 -4.03 9.43 4.78
C PHE A 29 -2.50 9.36 4.89
N LEU A 30 -1.85 8.43 4.18
CA LEU A 30 -0.38 8.37 4.12
C LEU A 30 0.19 9.64 3.50
N VAL A 31 -0.40 10.11 2.39
CA VAL A 31 0.01 11.36 1.73
C VAL A 31 -0.29 12.57 2.63
N LEU A 32 -1.49 12.63 3.22
CA LEU A 32 -1.89 13.74 4.09
C LEU A 32 -1.00 13.89 5.33
N ARG A 33 -0.50 12.78 5.88
CA ARG A 33 0.38 12.75 7.06
C ARG A 33 1.87 12.78 6.72
N ALA A 34 2.24 12.88 5.44
CA ALA A 34 3.62 12.74 4.98
C ALA A 34 4.30 11.42 5.43
N GLN A 35 3.52 10.34 5.57
CA GLN A 35 3.97 9.00 6.01
C GLN A 35 4.13 8.01 4.85
N VAL A 36 4.27 8.51 3.62
CA VAL A 36 4.42 7.67 2.41
C VAL A 36 5.58 6.68 2.54
N PHE A 37 6.71 7.11 3.12
CA PHE A 37 7.86 6.24 3.41
C PHE A 37 7.55 5.11 4.40
N THR A 38 6.60 5.31 5.33
CA THR A 38 6.14 4.25 6.24
C THR A 38 5.39 3.16 5.49
N GLY A 39 4.58 3.53 4.50
CA GLY A 39 3.91 2.57 3.61
C GLY A 39 4.92 1.74 2.81
N ASP A 40 5.99 2.37 2.32
CA ASP A 40 7.09 1.70 1.64
C ASP A 40 7.86 0.74 2.56
N ALA A 41 8.22 1.18 3.77
CA ALA A 41 8.87 0.32 4.75
C ALA A 41 8.04 -0.93 5.09
N LEU A 42 6.72 -0.78 5.23
CA LEU A 42 5.82 -1.91 5.48
C LEU A 42 5.72 -2.86 4.28
N SER A 43 5.87 -2.39 3.05
CA SER A 43 5.91 -3.24 1.85
C SER A 43 7.13 -4.18 1.88
N HIS A 44 8.29 -3.64 2.25
CA HIS A 44 9.53 -4.39 2.32
C HIS A 44 9.54 -5.37 3.50
N VAL A 45 8.92 -5.00 4.62
CA VAL A 45 8.67 -5.93 5.72
C VAL A 45 7.71 -7.05 5.30
N ALA A 46 6.68 -6.75 4.50
CA ALA A 46 5.78 -7.77 3.96
C ALA A 46 6.54 -8.78 3.10
N PHE A 47 7.44 -8.30 2.24
CA PHE A 47 8.33 -9.13 1.43
C PHE A 47 9.25 -10.01 2.29
N THR A 48 9.96 -9.40 3.26
CA THR A 48 10.88 -10.13 4.14
C THR A 48 10.13 -11.17 4.98
N GLY A 49 8.94 -10.83 5.50
CA GLY A 49 8.09 -11.74 6.28
C GLY A 49 7.52 -12.90 5.47
N ALA A 50 7.07 -12.63 4.24
CA ALA A 50 6.62 -13.64 3.29
C ALA A 50 7.72 -14.69 3.03
N LEU A 51 8.94 -14.23 2.76
CA LEU A 51 10.07 -15.10 2.50
C LEU A 51 10.54 -15.85 3.75
N ALA A 52 10.49 -15.22 4.92
CA ALA A 52 10.81 -15.89 6.18
C ALA A 52 9.85 -17.07 6.45
N ALA A 53 8.54 -16.87 6.27
CA ALA A 53 7.58 -17.96 6.40
C ALA A 53 7.78 -19.05 5.35
N LEU A 54 8.02 -18.68 4.09
CA LEU A 54 8.33 -19.64 3.03
C LEU A 54 9.58 -20.47 3.35
N ALA A 55 10.65 -19.84 3.82
CA ALA A 55 11.89 -20.52 4.23
C ALA A 55 11.64 -21.52 5.37
N LEU A 56 10.81 -21.15 6.34
CA LEU A 56 10.44 -21.99 7.49
C LEU A 56 9.40 -23.08 7.18
N GLY A 57 8.67 -22.97 6.08
CA GLY A 57 7.67 -23.97 5.65
C GLY A 57 6.24 -23.66 6.04
N TYR A 58 6.00 -22.42 6.46
CA TYR A 58 4.67 -21.89 6.72
C TYR A 58 4.07 -21.23 5.48
N ASP A 59 2.77 -20.92 5.54
CA ASP A 59 2.07 -20.19 4.50
C ASP A 59 2.63 -18.77 4.32
N LEU A 60 2.82 -18.36 3.07
CA LEU A 60 3.30 -17.04 2.68
C LEU A 60 2.44 -15.91 3.26
N ARG A 61 1.11 -16.06 3.25
CA ARG A 61 0.17 -15.04 3.74
C ARG A 61 0.35 -14.83 5.23
N LEU A 62 0.52 -15.90 6.00
CA LEU A 62 0.71 -15.82 7.45
C LEU A 62 1.98 -15.07 7.82
N GLY A 63 3.10 -15.35 7.14
CA GLY A 63 4.36 -14.64 7.38
C GLY A 63 4.29 -13.16 7.05
N LEU A 64 3.67 -12.85 5.92
CA LEU A 64 3.48 -11.49 5.43
C LEU A 64 2.60 -10.66 6.39
N PHE A 65 1.47 -11.19 6.85
CA PHE A 65 0.62 -10.51 7.83
C PHE A 65 1.27 -10.40 9.20
N ALA A 66 1.86 -11.48 9.71
CA ALA A 66 2.48 -11.46 11.02
C ALA A 66 3.63 -10.44 11.08
N ALA A 67 4.50 -10.42 10.07
CA ALA A 67 5.63 -9.50 10.03
C ALA A 67 5.19 -8.04 9.89
N THR A 68 4.25 -7.74 8.99
CA THR A 68 3.76 -6.37 8.77
C THR A 68 3.02 -5.82 9.99
N VAL A 69 2.16 -6.61 10.62
CA VAL A 69 1.44 -6.20 11.83
C VAL A 69 2.40 -6.04 13.00
N LEU A 70 3.34 -6.98 13.19
CA LEU A 70 4.36 -6.86 14.23
C LEU A 70 5.19 -5.58 14.05
N PHE A 71 5.63 -5.30 12.82
CA PHE A 71 6.41 -4.10 12.53
C PHE A 71 5.59 -2.82 12.67
N ALA A 72 4.33 -2.81 12.25
CA ALA A 72 3.42 -1.70 12.47
C ALA A 72 3.21 -1.39 13.96
N VAL A 73 3.10 -2.42 14.80
CA VAL A 73 3.02 -2.29 16.27
C VAL A 73 4.33 -1.71 16.82
N VAL A 74 5.49 -2.21 16.37
CA VAL A 74 6.80 -1.71 16.78
C VAL A 74 6.96 -0.24 16.38
N LEU A 75 6.65 0.13 15.14
CA LEU A 75 6.68 1.52 14.68
C LEU A 75 5.73 2.42 15.47
N GLY A 76 4.51 1.95 15.75
CA GLY A 76 3.54 2.69 16.55
C GLY A 76 3.98 2.89 17.99
N ALA A 77 4.72 1.94 18.57
CA ALA A 77 5.32 2.07 19.90
C ALA A 77 6.55 3.01 19.90
N LEU A 78 7.37 2.95 18.84
CA LEU A 78 8.59 3.74 18.68
C LEU A 78 8.36 5.20 18.29
N GLY A 79 7.23 5.54 17.66
CA GLY A 79 6.89 6.90 17.22
C GLY A 79 6.91 7.98 18.30
N ARG A 80 7.14 7.61 19.58
CA ARG A 80 7.38 8.50 20.72
C ARG A 80 8.81 9.01 20.86
N ARG A 81 9.82 8.35 20.28
CA ARG A 81 11.20 8.53 20.74
C ARG A 81 12.07 9.16 19.67
N SER A 82 12.04 10.51 19.68
CA SER A 82 12.95 11.36 18.91
C SER A 82 12.69 11.31 17.40
N ARG A 83 13.14 12.34 16.68
CA ARG A 83 13.66 12.10 15.33
C ARG A 83 14.63 10.95 15.49
N ALA A 84 14.23 9.73 15.12
CA ALA A 84 15.21 8.70 14.88
C ALA A 84 16.11 9.30 13.81
N ASP A 85 17.42 9.35 14.07
CA ASP A 85 18.35 9.85 13.06
C ASP A 85 18.03 9.13 11.75
N ASP A 86 18.01 9.86 10.64
CA ASP A 86 17.73 9.28 9.32
C ASP A 86 18.65 8.07 9.05
N VAL A 87 19.83 8.05 9.68
CA VAL A 87 20.79 6.94 9.74
C VAL A 87 20.22 5.69 10.44
N ALA A 88 19.51 5.83 11.56
CA ALA A 88 18.89 4.73 12.28
C ALA A 88 17.72 4.11 11.49
N ILE A 89 16.88 4.93 10.87
CA ILE A 89 15.78 4.45 10.00
C ILE A 89 16.37 3.78 8.76
N GLY A 90 17.34 4.40 8.11
CA GLY A 90 18.00 3.87 6.91
C GLY A 90 18.78 2.58 7.16
N SER A 91 19.46 2.45 8.31
CA SER A 91 20.15 1.22 8.69
C SER A 91 19.18 0.09 9.02
N LEU A 92 18.09 0.37 9.75
CA LEU A 92 17.03 -0.62 10.01
C LEU A 92 16.38 -1.09 8.71
N PHE A 93 16.07 -0.16 7.80
CA PHE A 93 15.51 -0.48 6.49
C PHE A 93 16.46 -1.34 5.65
N SER A 94 17.74 -0.99 5.59
CA SER A 94 18.78 -1.78 4.91
C SER A 94 18.92 -3.18 5.51
N TRP A 95 18.82 -3.30 6.84
CA TRP A 95 18.86 -4.58 7.53
C TRP A 95 17.63 -5.45 7.23
N ILE A 96 16.43 -4.87 7.18
CA ILE A 96 15.19 -5.57 6.80
C ILE A 96 15.29 -6.11 5.37
N LEU A 97 15.83 -5.32 4.44
CA LEU A 97 16.08 -5.76 3.06
C LEU A 97 17.12 -6.88 3.01
N GLY A 98 18.21 -6.75 3.77
CA GLY A 98 19.24 -7.79 3.90
C GLY A 98 18.67 -9.10 4.45
N LEU A 99 17.79 -9.04 5.45
CA LEU A 99 17.06 -10.19 5.96
C LEU A 99 16.15 -10.81 4.88
N GLY A 100 15.47 -9.99 4.08
CA GLY A 100 14.66 -10.47 2.96
C GLY A 100 15.49 -11.27 1.97
N VAL A 101 16.67 -10.76 1.58
CA VAL A 101 17.62 -11.47 0.69
C VAL A 101 18.17 -12.75 1.34
N PHE A 102 18.45 -12.72 2.64
CA PHE A 102 18.89 -13.89 3.39
C PHE A 102 17.83 -15.00 3.38
N PHE A 103 16.58 -14.68 3.71
CA PHE A 103 15.49 -15.65 3.66
C PHE A 103 15.18 -16.13 2.24
N LEU A 104 15.31 -15.26 1.24
CA LEU A 104 15.22 -15.66 -0.17
C LEU A 104 16.27 -16.72 -0.50
N THR A 105 17.53 -16.47 -0.11
CA THR A 105 18.65 -17.36 -0.38
C THR A 105 18.50 -18.70 0.34
N LEU A 106 18.05 -18.68 1.60
CA LEU A 106 17.72 -19.90 2.34
C LEU A 106 16.62 -20.70 1.65
N TYR A 107 15.55 -20.02 1.20
CA TYR A 107 14.45 -20.68 0.51
C TYR A 107 14.91 -21.34 -0.81
N THR A 108 15.70 -20.64 -1.63
CA THR A 108 16.19 -21.16 -2.92
C THR A 108 17.25 -22.25 -2.78
N THR A 109 18.00 -22.26 -1.67
CA THR A 109 19.11 -23.20 -1.45
C THR A 109 18.66 -24.46 -0.69
N SER A 110 17.84 -24.32 0.35
CA SER A 110 17.44 -25.43 1.23
C SER A 110 16.31 -26.28 0.68
N ARG A 111 15.42 -25.70 -0.13
CA ARG A 111 14.45 -26.46 -0.90
C ARG A 111 14.90 -26.46 -2.34
N ASN A 112 15.22 -27.62 -2.89
CA ASN A 112 15.47 -27.86 -4.32
C ASN A 112 14.22 -27.56 -5.20
N THR A 113 13.49 -26.50 -4.90
CA THR A 113 12.42 -25.95 -5.72
C THR A 113 13.10 -25.05 -6.74
N GLY A 114 13.49 -25.63 -7.89
CA GLY A 114 14.26 -25.02 -8.97
C GLY A 114 13.62 -23.81 -9.67
N ASN A 115 12.78 -23.05 -8.99
CA ASN A 115 12.08 -21.91 -9.54
C ASN A 115 12.13 -20.76 -8.54
N GLY A 116 13.08 -19.83 -8.73
CA GLY A 116 13.09 -18.51 -8.08
C GLY A 116 11.85 -17.64 -8.36
N THR A 117 10.83 -18.21 -9.01
CA THR A 117 9.55 -17.59 -9.34
C THR A 117 8.75 -17.21 -8.10
N ALA A 118 8.90 -17.93 -6.98
CA ALA A 118 8.22 -17.58 -5.72
C ALA A 118 8.67 -16.20 -5.22
N GLY A 119 9.99 -15.95 -5.15
CA GLY A 119 10.52 -14.64 -4.76
C GLY A 119 10.10 -13.52 -5.71
N VAL A 120 10.14 -13.78 -7.02
CA VAL A 120 9.67 -12.84 -8.05
C VAL A 120 8.17 -12.54 -7.87
N SER A 121 7.34 -13.54 -7.55
CA SER A 121 5.91 -13.36 -7.32
C SER A 121 5.58 -12.56 -6.06
N VAL A 122 6.44 -12.57 -5.04
CA VAL A 122 6.27 -11.70 -3.86
C VAL A 122 6.68 -10.27 -4.18
N LEU A 123 7.76 -10.07 -4.94
CA LEU A 123 8.24 -8.74 -5.34
C LEU A 123 7.29 -8.01 -6.28
N PHE A 124 6.76 -8.72 -7.27
CA PHE A 124 5.92 -8.17 -8.34
C PHE A 124 4.44 -8.53 -8.22
N GLY A 125 4.05 -9.32 -7.22
CA GLY A 125 2.67 -9.78 -7.05
C GLY A 125 2.25 -10.80 -8.11
N SER A 126 1.15 -11.50 -7.84
CA SER A 126 0.55 -12.42 -8.81
C SER A 126 -0.97 -12.40 -8.71
N ILE A 127 -1.57 -11.29 -9.17
CA ILE A 127 -3.03 -11.13 -9.10
C ILE A 127 -3.80 -12.17 -9.94
N PHE A 128 -3.24 -12.62 -11.07
CA PHE A 128 -3.87 -13.68 -11.89
C PHE A 128 -3.65 -15.09 -11.35
N GLY A 129 -2.71 -15.30 -10.42
CA GLY A 129 -2.44 -16.59 -9.79
C GLY A 129 -3.35 -16.91 -8.60
N LEU A 130 -4.25 -16.00 -8.22
CA LEU A 130 -5.16 -16.18 -7.09
C LEU A 130 -6.21 -17.26 -7.38
N SER A 131 -6.30 -18.27 -6.50
CA SER A 131 -7.41 -19.20 -6.50
C SER A 131 -8.69 -18.51 -6.01
N GLY A 132 -9.87 -19.07 -6.33
CA GLY A 132 -11.16 -18.45 -5.97
C GLY A 132 -11.29 -18.15 -4.47
N GLY A 133 -10.95 -19.12 -3.61
CA GLY A 133 -10.96 -18.91 -2.16
C GLY A 133 -9.94 -17.87 -1.67
N GLN A 134 -8.77 -17.78 -2.32
CA GLN A 134 -7.76 -16.77 -1.95
C GLN A 134 -8.16 -15.36 -2.38
N ALA A 135 -8.89 -15.23 -3.48
CA ALA A 135 -9.44 -13.96 -3.97
C ALA A 135 -10.63 -13.49 -3.13
N GLU A 136 -11.53 -14.40 -2.74
CA GLU A 136 -12.65 -14.09 -1.85
C GLU A 136 -12.14 -13.63 -0.47
N LEU A 137 -11.19 -14.35 0.11
CA LEU A 137 -10.58 -13.95 1.39
C LEU A 137 -9.90 -12.57 1.28
N ALA A 138 -9.13 -12.33 0.22
CA ALA A 138 -8.47 -11.04 0.00
C ALA A 138 -9.50 -9.89 -0.11
N ALA A 139 -10.61 -10.12 -0.82
CA ALA A 139 -11.68 -9.14 -0.91
C ALA A 139 -12.37 -8.88 0.45
N VAL A 140 -12.65 -9.92 1.23
CA VAL A 140 -13.22 -9.77 2.58
C VAL A 140 -12.29 -8.97 3.48
N VAL A 141 -10.99 -9.31 3.50
CA VAL A 141 -10.00 -8.58 4.30
C VAL A 141 -9.91 -7.12 3.84
N ALA A 142 -9.86 -6.87 2.54
CA ALA A 142 -9.79 -5.52 2.00
C ALA A 142 -11.04 -4.69 2.34
N VAL A 143 -12.24 -5.28 2.30
CA VAL A 143 -13.48 -4.63 2.74
C VAL A 143 -13.43 -4.30 4.23
N VAL A 144 -12.94 -5.21 5.07
CA VAL A 144 -12.76 -4.97 6.51
C VAL A 144 -11.81 -3.80 6.75
N ILE A 145 -10.69 -3.73 6.01
CA ILE A 145 -9.75 -2.60 6.07
C ILE A 145 -10.45 -1.30 5.65
N CYS A 146 -11.19 -1.30 4.54
CA CYS A 146 -11.93 -0.13 4.08
C CYS A 146 -12.92 0.37 5.14
N LEU A 147 -13.73 -0.52 5.72
CA LEU A 147 -14.68 -0.17 6.77
C LEU A 147 -13.97 0.38 8.01
N ALA A 148 -12.88 -0.26 8.45
CA ALA A 148 -12.10 0.20 9.58
C ALA A 148 -11.53 1.60 9.34
N VAL A 149 -10.98 1.86 8.14
CA VAL A 149 -10.49 3.18 7.74
C VAL A 149 -11.61 4.21 7.73
N LEU A 150 -12.78 3.89 7.18
CA LEU A 150 -13.93 4.81 7.14
C LEU A 150 -14.46 5.15 8.54
N VAL A 151 -14.47 4.18 9.46
CA VAL A 151 -14.85 4.40 10.86
C VAL A 151 -13.88 5.37 11.55
N VAL A 152 -12.58 5.19 11.34
CA VAL A 152 -11.56 6.08 11.93
C VAL A 152 -11.32 7.35 11.11
N ALA A 153 -11.86 7.48 9.89
CA ALA A 153 -11.55 8.56 8.96
C ALA A 153 -11.84 9.94 9.55
N ARG A 154 -12.99 10.12 10.22
CA ARG A 154 -13.37 11.39 10.85
C ARG A 154 -12.35 11.87 11.91
N PRO A 155 -12.08 11.08 12.97
CA PRO A 155 -11.11 11.51 13.97
C PRO A 155 -9.68 11.54 13.43
N LEU A 156 -9.34 10.68 12.45
CA LEU A 156 -8.02 10.65 11.82
C LEU A 156 -7.75 11.89 10.96
N LEU A 157 -8.75 12.36 10.19
CA LEU A 157 -8.70 13.63 9.44
C LEU A 157 -8.51 14.81 10.38
N PHE A 158 -9.29 14.87 11.47
CA PHE A 158 -9.21 15.96 12.43
C PHE A 158 -7.82 16.03 13.08
N ALA A 159 -7.29 14.89 13.52
CA ALA A 159 -5.93 14.80 14.07
C ALA A 159 -4.83 15.07 13.03
N SER A 160 -5.09 14.86 11.74
CA SER A 160 -4.15 15.16 10.66
C SER A 160 -4.08 16.63 10.27
N VAL A 161 -5.17 17.37 10.44
CA VAL A 161 -5.21 18.80 10.11
C VAL A 161 -4.62 19.64 11.24
N ASP A 162 -5.00 19.34 12.49
CA ASP A 162 -4.49 20.05 13.66
C ASP A 162 -4.40 19.11 14.87
N GLU A 163 -3.19 18.62 15.12
CA GLU A 163 -2.92 17.72 16.25
C GLU A 163 -3.09 18.41 17.61
N ALA A 164 -2.76 19.70 17.72
CA ALA A 164 -2.85 20.44 18.97
C ALA A 164 -4.30 20.67 19.38
N VAL A 165 -5.15 21.07 18.43
CA VAL A 165 -6.60 21.25 18.65
C VAL A 165 -7.29 19.90 18.86
N ALA A 166 -6.89 18.85 18.15
CA ALA A 166 -7.41 17.50 18.37
C ALA A 166 -7.10 16.98 19.78
N THR A 167 -5.87 17.19 20.25
CA THR A 167 -5.45 16.81 21.62
C THR A 167 -6.19 17.63 22.67
N ALA A 168 -6.40 18.93 22.43
CA ALA A 168 -7.20 19.79 23.31
C ALA A 168 -8.67 19.33 23.39
N ARG A 169 -9.21 18.80 22.28
CA ARG A 169 -10.55 18.18 22.21
C ARG A 169 -10.60 16.75 22.75
N GLN A 170 -9.55 16.27 23.43
CA GLN A 170 -9.44 14.92 24.02
C GLN A 170 -9.55 13.78 22.99
N VAL A 171 -9.25 14.03 21.72
CA VAL A 171 -9.18 12.98 20.71
C VAL A 171 -7.91 12.15 20.98
N PRO A 172 -7.99 10.81 21.02
CA PRO A 172 -6.85 9.96 21.35
C PRO A 172 -5.92 9.82 20.13
N VAL A 173 -5.21 10.89 19.76
CA VAL A 173 -4.30 10.96 18.60
C VAL A 173 -3.31 9.80 18.58
N ARG A 174 -2.81 9.41 19.76
CA ARG A 174 -1.89 8.28 19.94
C ARG A 174 -2.50 6.94 19.53
N ALA A 175 -3.72 6.65 19.99
CA ALA A 175 -4.39 5.42 19.64
C ALA A 175 -4.75 5.40 18.15
N LEU A 176 -5.16 6.55 17.59
CA LEU A 176 -5.46 6.69 16.17
C LEU A 176 -4.24 6.46 15.29
N GLY A 177 -3.08 7.01 15.66
CA GLY A 177 -1.82 6.76 14.94
C GLY A 177 -1.42 5.29 14.96
N PHE A 178 -1.56 4.62 16.12
CA PHE A 178 -1.28 3.20 16.26
C PHE A 178 -2.22 2.32 15.41
N VAL A 179 -3.54 2.57 15.51
CA VAL A 179 -4.55 1.87 14.69
C VAL A 179 -4.29 2.12 13.20
N PHE A 180 -3.96 3.35 12.81
CA PHE A 180 -3.63 3.68 11.44
C PHE A 180 -2.43 2.90 10.92
N LEU A 181 -1.34 2.80 11.69
CA LEU A 181 -0.17 2.01 11.28
C LEU A 181 -0.50 0.53 11.09
N ILE A 182 -1.34 -0.05 11.96
CA ILE A 182 -1.81 -1.43 11.80
C ILE A 182 -2.63 -1.58 10.51
N LEU A 183 -3.52 -0.62 10.22
CA LEU A 183 -4.31 -0.63 8.98
C LEU A 183 -3.41 -0.48 7.73
N VAL A 184 -2.37 0.36 7.80
CA VAL A 184 -1.37 0.48 6.72
C VAL A 184 -0.63 -0.84 6.55
N GLY A 185 -0.21 -1.49 7.64
CA GLY A 185 0.48 -2.78 7.58
C GLY A 185 -0.38 -3.88 6.97
N ALA A 186 -1.64 -3.99 7.40
CA ALA A 186 -2.61 -4.92 6.84
C ALA A 186 -2.91 -4.64 5.36
N CYS A 187 -3.03 -3.36 4.99
CA CYS A 187 -3.20 -2.96 3.59
C CYS A 187 -1.97 -3.28 2.76
N ALA A 188 -0.77 -3.02 3.28
CA ALA A 188 0.49 -3.32 2.61
C ALA A 188 0.67 -4.83 2.40
N ALA A 189 0.29 -5.63 3.39
CA ALA A 189 0.23 -7.09 3.29
C ALA A 189 -0.69 -7.53 2.13
N GLU A 190 -1.97 -7.17 2.17
CA GLU A 190 -2.93 -7.57 1.12
C GLU A 190 -2.50 -7.10 -0.28
N ALA A 191 -2.14 -5.83 -0.40
CA ALA A 191 -1.79 -5.25 -1.69
C ALA A 191 -0.45 -5.77 -2.23
N SER A 192 0.49 -6.16 -1.37
CA SER A 192 1.75 -6.80 -1.79
C SER A 192 1.51 -8.16 -2.47
N GLN A 193 0.43 -8.88 -2.15
CA GLN A 193 0.14 -10.14 -2.84
C GLN A 193 -0.40 -9.91 -4.27
N ALA A 194 -1.21 -8.86 -4.45
CA ALA A 194 -1.80 -8.55 -5.75
C ALA A 194 -0.81 -7.86 -6.69
N VAL A 195 -0.19 -6.77 -6.22
CA VAL A 195 0.61 -5.85 -7.05
C VAL A 195 2.11 -5.99 -6.80
N GLY A 196 2.50 -6.60 -5.67
CA GLY A 196 3.91 -6.77 -5.30
C GLY A 196 4.42 -5.68 -4.37
N SER A 197 5.37 -6.04 -3.51
CA SER A 197 5.96 -5.12 -2.54
C SER A 197 6.66 -3.93 -3.20
N LEU A 198 7.27 -4.13 -4.38
CA LEU A 198 8.04 -3.08 -5.07
C LEU A 198 7.16 -2.00 -5.70
N LEU A 199 5.92 -2.35 -6.04
CA LEU A 199 5.01 -1.51 -6.80
C LEU A 199 3.90 -0.91 -5.92
N LEU A 200 3.72 -1.46 -4.72
CA LEU A 200 2.75 -1.03 -3.71
C LEU A 200 2.73 0.49 -3.50
N LEU A 201 3.90 1.09 -3.31
CA LEU A 201 4.01 2.50 -2.94
C LEU A 201 3.35 3.39 -3.99
N GLY A 202 3.52 3.07 -5.27
CA GLY A 202 2.94 3.87 -6.31
C GLY A 202 1.42 3.74 -6.38
N LEU A 203 0.85 2.56 -6.13
CA LEU A 203 -0.61 2.40 -6.03
C LEU A 203 -1.20 3.11 -4.79
N LEU A 204 -0.43 3.22 -3.71
CA LEU A 204 -0.84 3.99 -2.53
C LEU A 204 -0.71 5.50 -2.75
N ALA A 205 0.38 5.95 -3.37
CA ALA A 205 0.76 7.36 -3.41
C ALA A 205 0.24 8.09 -4.65
N ALA A 206 0.22 7.46 -5.83
CA ALA A 206 -0.17 8.11 -7.08
C ALA A 206 -1.65 8.54 -7.10
N PRO A 207 -2.65 7.68 -6.82
CA PRO A 207 -4.05 8.10 -6.82
C PRO A 207 -4.36 9.07 -5.66
N ALA A 208 -3.71 8.90 -4.50
CA ALA A 208 -3.82 9.81 -3.36
C ALA A 208 -3.26 11.20 -3.66
N GLY A 209 -2.08 11.26 -4.28
CA GLY A 209 -1.45 12.50 -4.73
C GLY A 209 -2.26 13.18 -5.83
N ALA A 210 -2.79 12.43 -6.79
CA ALA A 210 -3.66 12.96 -7.84
C ALA A 210 -4.93 13.58 -7.25
N ALA A 211 -5.60 12.85 -6.35
CA ALA A 211 -6.82 13.31 -5.70
C ALA A 211 -6.61 14.57 -4.84
N GLY A 212 -5.51 14.63 -4.08
CA GLY A 212 -5.14 15.80 -3.27
C GLY A 212 -4.84 17.04 -4.11
N ARG A 213 -4.43 16.90 -5.38
CA ARG A 213 -4.26 18.04 -6.30
C ARG A 213 -5.58 18.47 -6.91
N LEU A 214 -6.43 17.51 -7.30
CA LEU A 214 -7.69 17.77 -7.98
C LEU A 214 -8.76 18.41 -7.08
N THR A 215 -8.72 18.23 -5.76
CA THR A 215 -9.77 18.73 -4.86
C THR A 215 -9.25 19.14 -3.49
N ASP A 216 -9.66 20.32 -3.02
CA ASP A 216 -9.31 20.84 -1.68
C ASP A 216 -10.22 20.35 -0.54
N ARG A 217 -11.31 19.64 -0.87
CA ARG A 217 -12.26 19.09 0.11
C ARG A 217 -11.81 17.68 0.55
N PRO A 218 -11.51 17.44 1.84
CA PRO A 218 -10.88 16.19 2.28
C PRO A 218 -11.73 14.94 2.04
N TYR A 219 -13.04 15.01 2.28
CA TYR A 219 -13.94 13.88 2.03
C TYR A 219 -14.08 13.56 0.53
N HIS A 220 -14.05 14.58 -0.33
CA HIS A 220 -14.09 14.37 -1.79
C HIS A 220 -12.76 13.82 -2.29
N ALA A 221 -11.63 14.33 -1.77
CA ALA A 221 -10.30 13.83 -2.11
C ALA A 221 -10.11 12.37 -1.66
N LEU A 222 -10.64 11.98 -0.49
CA LEU A 222 -10.65 10.59 -0.02
C LEU A 222 -11.42 9.67 -0.98
N ALA A 223 -12.65 10.05 -1.34
CA ALA A 223 -13.48 9.26 -2.26
C ALA A 223 -12.88 9.22 -3.68
N LEU A 224 -12.33 10.33 -4.15
CA LEU A 224 -11.66 10.44 -5.43
C LEU A 224 -10.40 9.57 -5.47
N SER A 225 -9.60 9.53 -4.40
CA SER A 225 -8.43 8.67 -4.30
C SER A 225 -8.79 7.19 -4.40
N ALA A 226 -9.84 6.75 -3.67
CA ALA A 226 -10.34 5.39 -3.77
C ALA A 226 -10.87 5.06 -5.18
N GLY A 227 -11.63 5.99 -5.80
CA GLY A 227 -12.16 5.82 -7.15
C GLY A 227 -11.05 5.75 -8.21
N LEU A 228 -10.04 6.61 -8.12
CA LEU A 228 -8.89 6.61 -9.01
C LEU A 228 -8.08 5.32 -8.87
N ALA A 229 -7.79 4.86 -7.65
CA ALA A 229 -7.07 3.61 -7.42
C ALA A 229 -7.80 2.41 -8.07
N VAL A 230 -9.12 2.32 -7.94
CA VAL A 230 -9.92 1.27 -8.59
C VAL A 230 -9.87 1.39 -10.11
N ALA A 231 -10.05 2.59 -10.64
CA ALA A 231 -10.02 2.83 -12.08
C ALA A 231 -8.65 2.48 -12.68
N GLU A 232 -7.56 2.85 -12.01
CA GLU A 232 -6.17 2.52 -12.38
C GLU A 232 -5.94 1.01 -12.35
N MET A 233 -6.44 0.31 -11.33
CA MET A 233 -6.34 -1.14 -11.24
C MET A 233 -7.13 -1.83 -12.36
N TRP A 234 -8.35 -1.39 -12.65
CA TRP A 234 -9.18 -1.96 -13.72
C TRP A 234 -8.57 -1.72 -15.10
N ALA A 235 -8.13 -0.50 -15.36
CA ALA A 235 -7.48 -0.14 -16.61
C ALA A 235 -6.16 -0.93 -16.79
N GLY A 236 -5.37 -1.10 -15.74
CA GLY A 236 -4.15 -1.90 -15.76
C GLY A 236 -4.42 -3.38 -16.03
N LEU A 237 -5.43 -3.96 -15.37
CA LEU A 237 -5.85 -5.35 -15.60
C LEU A 237 -6.39 -5.56 -17.02
N ALA A 238 -7.21 -4.64 -17.52
CA ALA A 238 -7.71 -4.68 -18.88
C ALA A 238 -6.57 -4.59 -19.90
N LEU A 239 -5.60 -3.68 -19.69
CA LEU A 239 -4.45 -3.53 -20.57
C LEU A 239 -3.58 -4.79 -20.61
N SER A 240 -3.33 -5.40 -19.45
CA SER A 240 -2.60 -6.67 -19.35
C SER A 240 -3.35 -7.84 -20.00
N TYR A 241 -4.69 -7.83 -19.99
CA TYR A 241 -5.49 -8.82 -20.71
C TYR A 241 -5.39 -8.66 -22.23
N TYR A 242 -5.42 -7.43 -22.75
CA TYR A 242 -5.30 -7.18 -24.20
C TYR A 242 -3.87 -7.31 -24.73
N VAL A 243 -2.87 -7.12 -23.87
CA VAL A 243 -1.44 -7.24 -24.20
C VAL A 243 -0.81 -8.31 -23.31
N PRO A 244 -0.83 -9.59 -23.73
CA PRO A 244 -0.41 -10.73 -22.89
C PRO A 244 1.05 -10.69 -22.43
N GLN A 245 1.88 -9.88 -23.08
CA GLN A 245 3.30 -9.72 -22.76
C GLN A 245 3.54 -8.80 -21.55
N LEU A 246 2.53 -8.02 -21.13
CA LEU A 246 2.65 -7.07 -20.02
C LEU A 246 2.23 -7.71 -18.70
N PRO A 247 3.14 -7.77 -17.70
CA PRO A 247 2.75 -8.15 -16.34
C PRO A 247 1.67 -7.20 -15.80
N PRO A 248 0.64 -7.72 -15.10
CA PRO A 248 -0.47 -6.91 -14.60
C PRO A 248 0.01 -5.77 -13.71
N SER A 249 0.96 -6.04 -12.82
CA SER A 249 1.48 -5.06 -11.87
C SER A 249 2.19 -3.89 -12.57
N PHE A 250 2.92 -4.15 -13.66
CA PHE A 250 3.51 -3.08 -14.47
C PHE A 250 2.42 -2.23 -15.15
N ALA A 251 1.41 -2.87 -15.74
CA ALA A 251 0.32 -2.17 -16.42
C ALA A 251 -0.47 -1.28 -15.45
N ILE A 252 -0.81 -1.78 -14.25
CA ILE A 252 -1.46 -0.99 -13.20
C ILE A 252 -0.62 0.22 -12.82
N MET A 253 0.68 0.03 -12.61
CA MET A 253 1.58 1.11 -12.25
C MET A 253 1.81 2.14 -13.35
N ALA A 254 1.87 1.71 -14.61
CA ALA A 254 1.97 2.60 -15.76
C ALA A 254 0.73 3.50 -15.85
N VAL A 255 -0.46 2.95 -15.63
CA VAL A 255 -1.71 3.73 -15.60
C VAL A 255 -1.71 4.70 -14.42
N ALA A 256 -1.43 4.23 -13.21
CA ALA A 256 -1.40 5.08 -12.02
C ALA A 256 -0.41 6.25 -12.15
N THR A 257 0.79 5.97 -12.67
CA THR A 257 1.81 7.01 -12.92
C THR A 257 1.36 8.00 -13.98
N THR A 258 0.69 7.53 -15.05
CA THR A 258 0.17 8.38 -16.11
C THR A 258 -0.96 9.28 -15.61
N VAL A 259 -1.90 8.74 -14.83
CA VAL A 259 -2.99 9.50 -14.20
C VAL A 259 -2.42 10.58 -13.27
N TYR A 260 -1.43 10.23 -12.45
CA TYR A 260 -0.75 11.20 -11.59
C TYR A 260 0.00 12.28 -12.40
N ALA A 261 0.72 11.91 -13.46
CA ALA A 261 1.41 12.85 -14.33
C ALA A 261 0.44 13.82 -15.03
N VAL A 262 -0.70 13.32 -15.51
CA VAL A 262 -1.77 14.15 -16.09
C VAL A 262 -2.33 15.11 -15.04
N ALA A 263 -2.62 14.63 -13.83
CA ALA A 263 -3.08 15.48 -12.73
C ALA A 263 -2.06 16.57 -12.36
N LEU A 264 -0.76 16.24 -12.38
CA LEU A 264 0.33 17.17 -12.12
C LEU A 264 0.40 18.29 -13.17
N ILE A 265 0.23 17.94 -14.45
CA ILE A 265 0.27 18.90 -15.56
C ILE A 265 -1.00 19.75 -15.61
N ALA A 266 -2.16 19.14 -15.39
CA ALA A 266 -3.46 19.82 -15.42
C ALA A 266 -3.61 20.80 -14.24
N VAL A 267 -3.10 20.44 -13.06
CA VAL A 267 -3.17 21.26 -11.85
C VAL A 267 -1.80 21.89 -11.56
N ARG A 268 -1.41 22.85 -12.41
CA ARG A 268 -0.33 23.79 -12.10
C ARG A 268 -0.84 24.81 -11.08
N ARG A 269 -0.77 24.49 -9.78
CA ARG A 269 -0.88 25.54 -8.75
C ARG A 269 0.34 26.44 -8.90
N PRO A 270 0.19 27.77 -9.08
CA PRO A 270 1.32 28.68 -8.99
C PRO A 270 1.95 28.46 -7.61
N HIS A 271 3.27 28.25 -7.56
CA HIS A 271 3.98 28.29 -6.29
C HIS A 271 3.62 29.64 -5.64
N ALA A 272 2.90 29.61 -4.52
CA ALA A 272 2.77 30.79 -3.68
C ALA A 272 4.20 31.17 -3.31
N ARG A 273 4.68 32.29 -3.87
CA ARG A 273 5.97 32.87 -3.52
C ARG A 273 5.98 33.01 -1.99
N PRO A 274 7.06 32.60 -1.29
CA PRO A 274 7.22 33.00 0.10
C PRO A 274 7.21 34.53 0.11
N GLY A 275 6.14 35.12 0.61
CA GLY A 275 6.08 36.54 0.87
C GLY A 275 7.12 36.83 1.94
N LEU A 276 8.27 37.36 1.53
CA LEU A 276 9.20 38.05 2.41
C LEU A 276 8.49 39.32 2.89
N ALA A 277 7.72 39.17 3.96
CA ALA A 277 7.40 40.24 4.87
C ALA A 277 8.67 40.50 5.70
N GLU A 278 9.61 41.22 5.11
CA GLU A 278 10.67 41.94 5.82
C GLU A 278 10.75 43.34 5.21
N ALA A 279 9.97 44.25 5.79
CA ALA A 279 10.14 45.70 5.72
C ALA A 279 9.56 46.29 7.01
#